data_AF-A0A521CXG1-F1
#
_entry.id   AF-A0A521CXG1-F1
#
_cell.length_a   1.000
_cell.length_b   1.000
_cell.length_c   1.000
_cell.angle_alpha   90.00
_cell.angle_beta   90.00
_cell.angle_gamma   90.00
#
_symmetry.space_group_name_H-M   'P 1'
#
loop_
_entity.id
_entity.type
_entity.pdbx_description
1 polymer ?
#
loop_
_entity_poly.entity_id
_entity_poly.type
_entity_poly.pdbx_seq_one_letter_code
_entity_poly.pdbx_strand_id
1 'polypeptide(L)' 'MTQVKRVVLTDARTGRTEYYSSPPWSLLALDLAQKNCIVTLKHESGQTVTVHVSSSASTVAQRFADW' A
#
# COMPACT_ATOMS: atom_id res chain seq x y z
N MET A 1 -23.76 -1.62 0.45
CA MET A 1 -22.70 -2.64 0.52
C MET A 1 -21.37 -1.92 0.56
N THR A 2 -20.67 -1.91 1.68
CA THR A 2 -19.33 -1.30 1.77
C THR A 2 -18.36 -2.22 1.04
N GLN A 3 -17.89 -1.81 -0.14
CA GLN A 3 -16.95 -2.60 -0.92
C GLN A 3 -15.61 -2.67 -0.18
N VAL A 4 -15.17 -3.89 0.17
CA VAL A 4 -13.87 -4.10 0.78
C VAL A 4 -12.80 -3.92 -0.29
N LYS A 5 -11.98 -2.87 -0.15
CA LYS A 5 -10.87 -2.59 -1.06
C LYS A 5 -9.66 -3.43 -0.64
N ARG A 6 -8.94 -4.01 -1.59
CA ARG A 6 -7.77 -4.88 -1.33
C ARG A 6 -6.59 -4.53 -2.22
N VAL A 7 -5.40 -4.46 -1.64
CA VAL A 7 -4.16 -4.20 -2.36
C VAL A 7 -3.12 -5.24 -1.98
N VAL A 8 -2.34 -5.65 -2.98
CA VAL A 8 -1.21 -6.55 -2.81
C VAL A 8 0.07 -5.74 -2.96
N LEU A 9 0.91 -5.77 -1.94
CA LEU A 9 2.19 -5.09 -1.94
C LEU A 9 3.31 -6.10 -1.72
N THR A 10 4.42 -5.91 -2.45
CA THR A 10 5.65 -6.66 -2.25
C THR A 10 6.72 -5.70 -1.75
N ASP A 11 7.27 -5.97 -0.57
CA ASP A 11 8.35 -5.18 -0.01
C ASP A 11 9.66 -5.49 -0.77
N ALA A 12 10.20 -4.49 -1.46
CA ALA A 12 11.41 -4.60 -2.26
C ALA A 12 12.67 -4.92 -1.45
N ARG A 13 12.68 -4.68 -0.13
CA ARG A 13 13.82 -4.96 0.75
C ARG A 13 13.83 -6.40 1.21
N THR A 14 12.66 -7.00 1.41
CA THR A 14 12.53 -8.36 1.98
C THR A 14 12.03 -9.39 0.97
N GLY A 15 11.49 -8.96 -0.17
CA GLY A 15 10.79 -9.79 -1.14
C GLY A 15 9.43 -10.32 -0.66
N ARG A 16 8.99 -9.96 0.56
CA ARG A 16 7.73 -10.45 1.13
C ARG A 16 6.54 -9.78 0.46
N THR A 17 5.54 -10.58 0.12
CA THR A 17 4.29 -10.12 -0.47
C THR A 17 3.15 -10.28 0.54
N GLU A 18 2.41 -9.20 0.77
CA GLU A 18 1.36 -9.11 1.77
C GLU A 18 0.09 -8.49 1.17
N TYR A 19 -1.06 -8.88 1.74
CA TYR A 19 -2.39 -8.40 1.36
C TYR A 19 -2.90 -7.46 2.43
N TYR A 20 -3.32 -6.26 2.02
CA TYR A 20 -3.95 -5.29 2.90
C TYR A 20 -5.38 -5.03 2.42
N SER A 21 -6.31 -4.85 3.36
CA SER A 21 -7.72 -4.55 3.07
C SER A 21 -8.20 -3.32 3.84
N SER A 22 -9.07 -2.52 3.22
CA SER A 22 -9.76 -1.39 3.85
C SER A 22 -11.26 -1.71 3.99
N PRO A 23 -11.79 -1.77 5.22
CA PRO A 23 -11.09 -1.84 6.52
C PRO A 23 -10.32 -3.17 6.73
N PRO A 24 -9.41 -3.26 7.72
CA PRO A 24 -9.06 -2.27 8.77
C PRO A 24 -7.89 -1.33 8.45
N TRP A 25 -7.28 -1.43 7.26
CA TRP A 25 -6.15 -0.59 6.86
C TRP A 25 -6.59 0.66 6.10
N SER A 26 -5.97 1.80 6.40
CA SER A 26 -6.15 3.05 5.68
C SER A 26 -4.81 3.54 5.14
N LEU A 27 -4.83 4.21 3.98
CA LEU A 27 -3.63 4.82 3.42
C LEU A 27 -3.25 6.05 4.25
N LEU A 28 -2.05 6.04 4.82
CA LEU A 28 -1.52 7.16 5.61
C LEU A 28 -0.65 8.07 4.75
N ALA A 29 0.23 7.50 3.93
CA ALA A 29 1.09 8.24 3.03
C ALA A 29 1.46 7.40 1.80
N LEU A 30 1.64 8.09 0.67
CA LEU A 30 2.05 7.49 -0.59
C LEU A 30 3.14 8.34 -1.24
N ASP A 31 4.39 7.85 -1.20
CA ASP A 31 5.52 8.47 -1.88
C ASP A 31 5.76 7.75 -3.22
N LEU A 32 5.74 8.50 -4.31
CA LEU A 32 5.78 7.96 -5.67
C LEU A 32 7.05 8.41 -6.39
N ALA A 33 8.19 7.80 -6.10
CA ALA A 33 9.39 7.96 -6.94
C ALA A 33 9.31 7.07 -8.19
N GLN A 34 9.97 7.48 -9.28
CA GLN A 34 9.86 6.82 -10.60
C GLN A 34 10.06 5.30 -10.60
N LYS A 35 10.93 4.76 -9.72
CA LYS A 35 11.27 3.33 -9.64
C LYS A 35 11.07 2.69 -8.26
N ASN A 36 10.87 3.51 -7.22
CA ASN A 36 10.80 3.07 -5.83
C ASN A 36 9.70 3.86 -5.13
N CYS A 37 8.51 3.28 -5.02
CA CYS A 37 7.43 3.91 -4.27
C CYS A 37 7.49 3.48 -2.80
N ILE A 38 7.00 4.32 -1.90
CA ILE A 38 6.86 3.99 -0.48
C ILE A 38 5.38 4.13 -0.12
N VAL A 39 4.79 3.04 0.35
CA VAL A 39 3.39 3.02 0.80
C VAL A 39 3.40 2.90 2.32
N THR A 40 2.72 3.81 3.00
CA THR A 40 2.50 3.72 4.45
C THR A 40 1.01 3.53 4.72
N LEU A 41 0.68 2.42 5.40
CA LEU A 41 -0.67 2.06 5.81
C LEU A 41 -0.80 2.13 7.33
N LYS A 42 -1.97 2.55 7.81
CA LYS A 42 -2.32 2.57 9.23
C LYS A 42 -3.49 1.62 9.47
N HIS A 43 -3.34 0.73 10.44
CA HIS A 43 -4.38 -0.14 10.94
C HIS A 43 -5.23 0.60 12.00
N GLU A 44 -6.50 0.26 12.13
CA GLU A 44 -7.39 0.82 13.16
C GLU A 44 -6.89 0.61 14.60
N SER A 45 -6.11 -0.45 14.85
CA SER A 45 -5.46 -0.71 16.14
C SER A 45 -4.32 0.26 16.48
N GLY A 46 -3.97 1.16 15.56
CA GLY A 46 -2.84 2.10 15.69
C GLY A 46 -1.52 1.59 15.10
N GLN A 47 -1.45 0.33 14.67
CA GLN A 47 -0.28 -0.20 13.96
C GLN A 47 -0.05 0.56 12.64
N THR A 48 1.20 0.82 12.30
CA THR A 48 1.58 1.41 11.02
C THR A 48 2.56 0.48 10.30
N VAL A 49 2.38 0.31 8.99
CA VAL A 49 3.26 -0.50 8.13
C VAL A 49 3.74 0.36 6.96
N THR A 50 5.05 0.34 6.73
CA THR A 50 5.68 1.01 5.58
C THR A 50 6.30 -0.03 4.66
N VAL A 51 5.83 -0.06 3.42
CA VAL A 51 6.25 -1.00 2.39
C VAL A 51 6.96 -0.24 1.27
N HIS A 52 8.19 -0.64 0.97
CA HIS A 52 8.92 -0.14 -0.20
C HIS A 52 8.53 -0.98 -1.41
N VAL A 53 7.99 -0.38 -2.47
CA VAL A 53 7.50 -1.09 -3.65
C VAL A 53 8.37 -0.71 -4.84
N SER A 54 9.11 -1.69 -5.38
CA SER A 54 9.89 -1.54 -6.61
C SER A 54 8.97 -1.65 -7.84
N SER A 55 8.11 -0.65 -8.01
CA SER A 55 7.19 -0.54 -9.15
C SER A 55 7.10 0.92 -9.59
N SER A 56 6.58 1.15 -10.80
CA SER A 56 6.42 2.51 -11.29
C SER A 56 5.38 3.27 -10.46
N ALA A 57 5.61 4.58 -10.30
CA ALA A 57 4.69 5.50 -9.65
C ALA A 57 3.24 5.37 -10.16
N SER A 58 3.06 5.25 -11.48
CA SER A 58 1.75 5.09 -12.11
C SER A 58 1.04 3.79 -11.69
N THR A 59 1.78 2.68 -11.63
CA THR A 59 1.22 1.37 -11.23
C THR A 59 0.78 1.41 -9.78
N VAL A 60 1.59 1.99 -8.89
CA VAL A 60 1.26 2.08 -7.47
C VAL A 60 0.09 3.05 -7.27
N ALA A 61 0.10 4.22 -7.92
CA ALA A 61 -1.02 5.16 -7.85
C ALA A 61 -2.34 4.53 -8.29
N GLN A 62 -2.35 3.75 -9.38
CA GLN A 62 -3.56 3.05 -9.84
C GLN A 62 -4.08 2.03 -8.83
N ARG A 63 -3.22 1.31 -8.12
CA ARG A 63 -3.64 0.35 -7.08
C ARG A 63 -4.35 1.03 -5.90
N PHE A 64 -4.04 2.29 -5.65
CA PHE A 64 -4.62 3.08 -4.57
C PHE A 64 -5.62 4.15 -5.04
N ALA A 65 -5.94 4.19 -6.35
CA ALA A 65 -6.83 5.22 -6.91
C ALA A 65 -8.23 5.18 -6.27
N ASP A 66 -8.68 3.97 -5.97
CA ASP A 66 -9.95 3.70 -5.29
C ASP A 66 -9.71 3.22 -3.85
N TRP A 67 -8.66 3.64 -3.13
CA TRP A 67 -8.42 3.25 -1.73
C TRP A 67 -9.19 4.10 -0.72
#